data_AF-A0A7X7WXY2-F1
#
_entry.id   AF-A0A7X7WXY2-F1
#
_cell.length_a   1.000
_cell.length_b   1.000
_cell.length_c   1.000
_cell.angle_alpha   90.00
_cell.angle_beta   90.00
_cell.angle_gamma   90.00
#
_symmetry.space_group_name_H-M   'P 1'
#
loop_
_entity.id
_entity.type
_entity.pdbx_description
1 polymer ?
#
loop_
_entity_poly.entity_id
_entity_poly.type
_entity_poly.pdbx_seq_one_letter_code
_entity_poly.pdbx_strand_id
1 'polypeptide(L)'
;KDSKILILGITFKENCPDIRNTKVVDIYHTLKEYTNNITVYDPWADVERVKSAYGIKIINKLPKGKYDVVILTVSHKEFISLNIKSLVANNYVIYDVKGILSRDLIDGRL
;
A
#
# COMPACT_ATOMS: atom_id res chain seq x y z
N LYS A 1 -13.50 7.60 -11.24
CA LYS A 1 -14.06 7.84 -9.89
C LYS A 1 -14.58 6.48 -9.43
N ASP A 2 -14.33 6.10 -8.17
CA ASP A 2 -14.60 4.77 -7.56
C ASP A 2 -13.50 3.69 -7.64
N SER A 3 -12.33 4.00 -8.20
CA SER A 3 -11.21 3.04 -8.22
C SER A 3 -10.84 2.59 -6.80
N LYS A 4 -10.68 1.27 -6.63
CA LYS A 4 -10.21 0.62 -5.40
C LYS A 4 -8.69 0.60 -5.40
N ILE A 5 -8.11 1.22 -4.39
CA ILE A 5 -6.67 1.36 -4.25
C ILE A 5 -6.19 0.53 -3.06
N LEU A 6 -5.11 -0.22 -3.28
CA LEU A 6 -4.35 -0.89 -2.23
C LEU A 6 -2.98 -0.25 -2.10
N ILE A 7 -2.67 0.28 -0.92
CA ILE A 7 -1.33 0.74 -0.56
C ILE A 7 -0.66 -0.37 0.26
N LEU A 8 0.48 -0.84 -0.22
CA LEU A 8 1.33 -1.85 0.43
C LEU A 8 2.44 -1.13 1.20
N GLY A 9 2.25 -1.06 2.52
CA GLY A 9 3.16 -0.39 3.45
C GLY A 9 2.66 0.99 3.87
N ILE A 10 2.90 1.34 5.13
CA ILE A 10 2.72 2.69 5.68
C ILE A 10 3.88 3.10 6.59
N THR A 11 4.65 2.14 7.08
CA THR A 11 5.85 2.37 7.90
C THR A 11 6.87 3.28 7.21
N PHE A 12 7.68 3.96 8.01
CA PHE A 12 8.75 4.85 7.56
C PHE A 12 9.89 4.05 6.90
N LYS A 13 10.17 2.86 7.43
CA LYS A 13 11.23 1.99 6.95
C LYS A 13 10.76 0.55 6.87
N GLU A 14 11.37 -0.21 5.97
CA GLU A 14 11.09 -1.62 5.78
C GLU A 14 11.38 -2.47 7.02
N ASN A 15 10.59 -3.53 7.18
CA ASN A 15 10.70 -4.56 8.21
C ASN A 15 10.75 -4.01 9.64
N CYS A 16 10.01 -2.93 9.90
CA CYS A 16 9.97 -2.28 11.20
C CYS A 16 8.62 -1.58 11.44
N PRO A 17 8.06 -1.63 12.65
CA PRO A 17 6.79 -0.98 12.99
C PRO A 17 6.87 0.56 13.08
N ASP A 18 8.00 1.19 12.78
CA ASP A 18 8.15 2.64 12.95
C ASP A 18 7.33 3.37 11.88
N ILE A 19 6.33 4.12 12.33
CA ILE A 19 5.45 4.92 11.47
C ILE A 19 5.77 6.41 11.53
N ARG A 20 6.70 6.84 12.40
CA ARG A 20 6.98 8.26 12.61
C ARG A 20 7.56 8.86 11.34
N ASN A 21 7.08 10.04 10.95
CA ASN A 21 7.55 10.80 9.78
C ASN A 21 7.45 10.04 8.45
N THR A 22 6.54 9.06 8.34
CA THR A 22 6.30 8.38 7.07
C THR A 22 5.65 9.33 6.06
N LYS A 23 6.24 9.43 4.86
CA LYS A 23 5.66 10.21 3.74
C LYS A 23 4.53 9.46 3.03
N VAL A 24 4.27 8.21 3.40
CA VAL A 24 3.17 7.43 2.82
C VAL A 24 1.81 8.03 3.21
N VAL A 25 1.75 8.75 4.34
CA VAL A 25 0.56 9.51 4.76
C VAL A 25 0.19 10.57 3.73
N ASP A 26 1.17 11.27 3.14
CA ASP A 26 0.93 12.28 2.10
C ASP A 26 0.33 11.63 0.86
N ILE A 27 0.88 10.49 0.43
CA ILE A 27 0.35 9.69 -0.70
C ILE A 27 -1.11 9.30 -0.44
N TYR A 28 -1.41 8.80 0.76
CA TYR A 28 -2.78 8.42 1.13
C TYR A 28 -3.73 9.62 1.05
N HIS A 29 -3.35 10.79 1.58
CA HIS A 29 -4.20 11.97 1.58
C HIS A 29 -4.44 12.51 0.17
N THR A 30 -3.40 12.58 -0.68
CA THR A 30 -3.57 12.98 -2.08
C THR A 30 -4.51 12.03 -2.82
N LEU A 31 -4.38 10.71 -2.64
CA LEU A 31 -5.28 9.74 -3.28
C LEU A 31 -6.72 9.85 -2.75
N LYS A 32 -6.87 10.18 -1.47
CA LYS A 32 -8.18 10.34 -0.82
C LYS A 32 -8.99 11.50 -1.39
N GLU A 33 -8.34 12.51 -1.99
CA GLU A 33 -9.02 13.58 -2.72
C GLU A 33 -9.77 13.07 -3.96
N TYR A 34 -9.38 11.91 -4.51
CA TYR A 34 -9.98 11.33 -5.72
C TYR A 34 -10.93 10.16 -5.45
N THR A 35 -10.70 9.38 -4.38
CA THR A 35 -11.50 8.20 -4.03
C THR A 35 -11.44 7.88 -2.53
N ASN A 36 -12.55 7.42 -1.97
CA ASN A 36 -12.59 6.91 -0.59
C ASN A 36 -12.26 5.41 -0.50
N ASN A 37 -12.12 4.71 -1.64
CA ASN A 37 -11.94 3.26 -1.70
C ASN A 37 -10.46 2.86 -1.53
N ILE A 38 -9.82 3.33 -0.47
CA ILE A 38 -8.39 3.08 -0.20
C ILE A 38 -8.25 2.08 0.95
N THR A 39 -7.53 0.99 0.69
CA THR A 39 -7.08 0.05 1.70
C THR A 39 -5.58 0.20 1.89
N VAL A 40 -5.13 0.30 3.14
CA VAL A 40 -3.70 0.30 3.48
C VAL A 40 -3.39 -0.99 4.21
N TYR A 41 -2.49 -1.79 3.65
CA TYR A 41 -2.02 -3.05 4.24
C TYR A 41 -0.55 -2.91 4.62
N ASP A 42 -0.25 -3.09 5.91
CA ASP A 42 1.12 -3.17 6.41
C ASP A 42 1.17 -4.21 7.53
N PRO A 43 1.91 -5.32 7.38
CA PRO A 43 1.99 -6.36 8.41
C PRO A 43 2.78 -5.93 9.65
N TRP A 44 3.65 -4.92 9.55
CA TRP A 44 4.51 -4.46 10.64
C TRP A 44 3.90 -3.33 11.46
N ALA A 45 3.03 -2.50 10.88
CA ALA A 45 2.48 -1.32 11.56
C ALA A 45 1.41 -1.67 12.62
N ASP A 46 1.42 -0.98 13.76
CA ASP A 46 0.34 -1.10 14.74
C ASP A 46 -0.92 -0.31 14.30
N VAL A 47 -2.07 -0.98 14.23
CA VAL A 47 -3.33 -0.40 13.73
C VAL A 47 -3.78 0.80 14.56
N GLU A 48 -3.78 0.66 15.88
CA GLU A 48 -4.31 1.70 16.77
C GLU A 48 -3.36 2.89 16.80
N ARG A 49 -2.04 2.65 16.74
CA ARG A 49 -1.03 3.70 16.64
C ARG A 49 -1.16 4.51 15.36
N VAL A 50 -1.35 3.86 14.21
CA VAL A 50 -1.55 4.55 12.93
C VAL A 50 -2.83 5.37 12.94
N LYS A 51 -3.92 4.80 13.44
CA LYS A 51 -5.21 5.49 13.57
C LYS A 51 -5.12 6.69 14.50
N SER A 52 -4.44 6.56 15.63
CA SER A 52 -4.25 7.65 16.60
C SER A 52 -3.33 8.76 16.05
N ALA A 53 -2.27 8.41 15.34
CA ALA A 53 -1.30 9.38 14.82
C ALA A 53 -1.78 10.11 13.56
N TYR A 54 -2.48 9.41 12.66
CA TYR A 54 -2.78 9.90 11.31
C TYR A 54 -4.28 9.86 10.95
N GLY A 55 -5.14 9.27 11.78
CA GLY A 55 -6.56 9.08 11.45
C GLY A 55 -6.79 8.07 10.30
N ILE A 56 -5.76 7.29 9.94
CA ILE A 56 -5.81 6.31 8.85
C ILE A 56 -6.14 4.94 9.42
N LYS A 57 -7.08 4.23 8.81
CA LYS A 57 -7.37 2.83 9.13
C LYS A 57 -6.50 1.94 8.25
N ILE A 58 -5.80 1.00 8.88
CA ILE A 58 -4.96 0.01 8.19
C ILE A 58 -5.39 -1.41 8.56
N ILE A 59 -4.89 -2.38 7.80
CA ILE A 59 -5.05 -3.81 8.10
C ILE A 59 -3.67 -4.50 8.15
N ASN A 60 -3.48 -5.43 9.08
CA ASN A 60 -2.29 -6.29 9.14
C ASN A 60 -2.49 -7.66 8.49
N LYS A 61 -3.71 -7.95 8.03
CA LYS A 61 -4.03 -9.18 7.31
C LYS A 61 -4.19 -8.84 5.84
N LEU A 62 -3.67 -9.72 4.99
CA LEU A 62 -3.77 -9.55 3.55
C LEU A 62 -5.25 -9.47 3.16
N PRO A 63 -5.67 -8.42 2.42
CA PRO A 63 -7.05 -8.28 2.00
C PRO A 63 -7.41 -9.37 0.98
N LYS A 64 -8.64 -9.85 1.02
CA LYS A 64 -9.18 -10.81 0.05
C LYS A 64 -9.81 -10.15 -1.19
N GLY A 65 -9.76 -8.81 -1.26
CA GLY A 65 -10.37 -8.02 -2.33
C GLY A 65 -9.48 -7.94 -3.58
N LYS A 66 -10.11 -7.53 -4.68
CA LYS A 66 -9.42 -7.12 -5.91
C LYS A 66 -9.38 -5.61 -6.02
N TYR A 67 -8.26 -5.09 -6.49
CA TYR A 67 -7.97 -3.66 -6.56
C TYR A 67 -7.64 -3.23 -7.98
N ASP A 68 -8.08 -2.03 -8.34
CA ASP A 68 -7.78 -1.41 -9.65
C ASP A 68 -6.38 -0.79 -9.63
N VAL A 69 -5.90 -0.39 -8.45
CA VAL A 69 -4.55 0.15 -8.28
C VAL A 69 -3.88 -0.49 -7.08
N VAL A 70 -2.64 -0.98 -7.25
CA VAL A 70 -1.79 -1.45 -6.16
C VAL A 70 -0.51 -0.61 -6.17
N ILE A 71 -0.21 0.02 -5.04
CA ILE A 71 0.96 0.89 -4.88
C ILE A 71 1.87 0.30 -3.81
N LEU A 72 3.10 -0.03 -4.18
CA LEU A 72 4.13 -0.45 -3.24
C LEU A 72 4.90 0.78 -2.75
N THR A 73 4.76 1.11 -1.46
CA THR A 73 5.37 2.30 -0.86
C THR A 73 6.53 1.96 0.07
N VAL A 74 6.57 0.73 0.60
CA VAL A 74 7.63 0.23 1.49
C VAL A 74 8.10 -1.15 1.05
N SER A 75 9.38 -1.44 1.18
CA SER A 75 10.01 -2.68 0.71
C SER A 75 10.07 -3.79 1.77
N HIS A 76 8.94 -4.08 2.43
CA HIS A 76 8.87 -5.21 3.36
C HIS A 76 9.13 -6.54 2.65
N LYS A 77 9.82 -7.46 3.32
CA LYS A 77 10.13 -8.79 2.76
C LYS A 77 8.88 -9.56 2.39
N GLU A 78 7.81 -9.39 3.16
CA GLU A 78 6.50 -10.00 2.92
C GLU A 78 5.93 -9.64 1.55
N PHE A 79 6.17 -8.41 1.06
CA PHE A 79 5.64 -7.95 -0.22
C PHE A 79 6.41 -8.52 -1.42
N ILE A 80 7.70 -8.85 -1.25
CA ILE A 80 8.51 -9.49 -2.30
C ILE A 80 7.98 -10.88 -2.60
N SER A 81 7.61 -11.63 -1.56
CA SER A 81 7.01 -12.97 -1.68
C SER A 81 5.51 -12.96 -2.03
N LEU A 82 4.88 -11.79 -2.03
CA LEU A 82 3.44 -11.67 -2.19
C LEU A 82 3.04 -11.86 -3.66
N ASN A 83 2.05 -12.70 -3.92
CA ASN A 83 1.45 -12.79 -5.25
C ASN A 83 0.55 -11.57 -5.53
N ILE A 84 1.15 -10.45 -5.92
CA ILE A 84 0.44 -9.19 -6.18
C ILE A 84 -0.60 -9.34 -7.31
N LYS A 85 -0.34 -10.17 -8.33
CA LYS A 85 -1.33 -10.44 -9.39
C LYS A 85 -2.63 -11.05 -8.85
N SER A 86 -2.57 -11.76 -7.72
CA SER A 86 -3.78 -12.28 -7.07
C SER A 86 -4.64 -11.20 -6.40
N LEU A 87 -4.12 -9.98 -6.22
CA LEU A 87 -4.81 -8.85 -5.58
C LEU A 87 -5.36 -7.83 -6.58
N VAL A 88 -4.97 -7.90 -7.85
CA VAL A 88 -5.45 -6.97 -8.88
C VAL A 88 -6.73 -7.44 -9.56
N ALA A 89 -7.56 -6.48 -9.99
CA ALA A 89 -8.70 -6.66 -10.86
C ALA A 89 -8.27 -6.93 -12.32
N ASN A 90 -9.21 -6.98 -13.27
CA ASN A 90 -8.88 -7.25 -14.68
C ASN A 90 -8.21 -6.06 -15.38
N ASN A 91 -8.67 -4.83 -15.07
CA ASN A 91 -8.04 -3.59 -15.52
C ASN A 91 -7.36 -2.96 -14.31
N TYR A 92 -6.04 -2.97 -14.28
CA TYR A 92 -5.29 -2.59 -13.09
C TYR A 92 -4.03 -1.80 -13.41
N VAL A 93 -3.49 -1.14 -12.40
CA VAL A 93 -2.17 -0.52 -12.39
C VAL A 93 -1.40 -0.95 -11.15
N ILE A 94 -0.19 -1.47 -11.33
CA ILE A 94 0.78 -1.74 -10.26
C ILE A 94 1.89 -0.69 -10.35
N TYR A 95 2.03 0.12 -9.31
CA TYR A 95 3.07 1.14 -9.21
C TYR A 95 4.03 0.84 -8.06
N ASP A 96 5.32 0.77 -8.37
CA ASP A 96 6.36 0.49 -7.39
C ASP A 96 7.21 1.73 -7.10
N VAL A 97 6.95 2.39 -5.97
CA VAL A 97 7.71 3.58 -5.54
C VAL A 97 9.14 3.23 -5.15
N LYS A 98 9.40 1.98 -4.78
CA LYS A 98 10.70 1.51 -4.26
C LYS A 98 11.56 0.83 -5.31
N GLY A 99 10.98 0.42 -6.43
CA GLY A 99 11.65 -0.22 -7.57
C GLY A 99 12.21 -1.60 -7.27
N ILE A 100 11.60 -2.34 -6.34
CA ILE A 100 12.06 -3.67 -5.89
C ILE A 100 11.32 -4.84 -6.55
N LEU A 101 10.17 -4.61 -7.15
CA LEU A 101 9.39 -5.63 -7.86
C LEU A 101 10.00 -5.92 -9.24
N SER A 102 9.71 -7.11 -9.77
CA SER A 102 10.10 -7.47 -11.14
C SER A 102 9.46 -6.53 -12.16
N ARG A 103 10.22 -6.18 -13.21
CA ARG A 103 9.75 -5.29 -14.29
C ARG A 103 8.55 -5.85 -15.03
N ASP A 104 8.43 -7.17 -15.14
CA ASP A 104 7.31 -7.82 -15.83
C ASP A 104 6.00 -7.76 -15.02
N LEU A 105 6.09 -7.43 -13.73
CA LEU A 105 4.95 -7.37 -12.82
C LEU A 105 4.30 -5.99 -12.81
N ILE A 106 5.08 -4.92 -13.01
CA ILE A 106 4.72 -3.53 -12.73
C ILE A 106 4.38 -2.74 -14.00
N ASP A 107 3.54 -1.73 -13.86
CA ASP A 107 3.18 -0.80 -14.93
C ASP A 107 4.00 0.50 -14.84
N GLY A 108 4.55 0.80 -13.66
CA GLY A 108 5.42 1.95 -13.44
C GLY A 108 6.24 1.85 -12.14
N ARG A 109 7.32 2.62 -12.08
CA ARG A 109 8.16 2.79 -10.89
C ARG A 109 8.85 4.15 -10.86
N LEU A 110 9.37 4.54 -9.70
CA LEU A 110 10.29 5.67 -9.54
C LEU A 110 11.75 5.27 -9.76
#